data_AF-A0A9D7S5D6-F1
#
_entry.id   AF-A0A9D7S5D6-F1
#
_cell.length_a   1.000
_cell.length_b   1.000
_cell.length_c   1.000
_cell.angle_alpha   90.00
_cell.angle_beta   90.00
_cell.angle_gamma   90.00
#
_symmetry.space_group_name_H-M   'P 1'
#
loop_
_entity.id
_entity.type
_entity.pdbx_description
1 polymer ?
#
loop_
_entity_poly.entity_id
_entity_poly.type
_entity_poly.pdbx_seq_one_letter_code
_entity_poly.pdbx_strand_id
1 'polypeptide(L)'
;MFRHPLGEPFNIPGNNPFPITNLAANLPGVARPGNYEVVDDSDVSVRANTLNGFMFGSGPVRRFVGSMTTPITAQQIYPGGQSGSLLSPAYISQLPRWLVNAYKPLVIGRDAAVAGEVSRLNFTP
;
A
#
# COMPACT_ATOMS: atom_id res chain seq x y z
N MET A 1 -11.51 2.65 -3.60
CA MET A 1 -10.92 1.67 -4.55
C MET A 1 -9.55 2.16 -4.96
N PHE A 2 -8.53 1.30 -4.97
CA PHE A 2 -7.20 1.63 -5.50
C PHE A 2 -7.21 1.37 -7.00
N ARG A 3 -7.36 2.45 -7.77
CA ARG A 3 -7.45 2.36 -9.23
C ARG A 3 -6.05 2.28 -9.83
N HIS A 4 -5.88 1.38 -10.77
CA HIS A 4 -4.69 1.25 -11.58
C HIS A 4 -4.94 1.83 -12.98
N PRO A 5 -3.97 2.53 -13.61
CA PRO A 5 -4.15 3.07 -14.96
C PRO A 5 -4.53 2.04 -16.03
N LEU A 6 -4.11 0.78 -15.84
CA LEU A 6 -4.47 -0.33 -16.72
C LEU A 6 -5.84 -0.96 -16.44
N GLY A 7 -6.57 -0.49 -15.42
CA GLY A 7 -7.88 -1.01 -15.04
C GLY A 7 -7.85 -2.41 -14.42
N GLU A 8 -8.92 -3.18 -14.60
CA GLU A 8 -8.96 -4.59 -14.20
C GLU A 8 -7.95 -5.43 -15.01
N PRO A 9 -7.29 -6.45 -14.42
CA PRO A 9 -7.47 -6.95 -13.05
C PRO A 9 -6.60 -6.25 -11.99
N PHE A 10 -5.94 -5.13 -12.33
CA PHE A 10 -4.94 -4.48 -11.47
C PHE A 10 -5.52 -3.63 -10.33
N ASN A 11 -6.78 -3.23 -10.45
CA ASN A 11 -7.48 -2.50 -9.40
C ASN A 11 -7.63 -3.35 -8.13
N ILE A 12 -7.55 -2.73 -6.97
CA ILE A 12 -7.77 -3.41 -5.69
C ILE A 12 -8.88 -2.69 -4.92
N PRO A 13 -9.94 -3.38 -4.46
CA PRO A 13 -10.42 -4.70 -4.91
C PRO A 13 -10.73 -4.73 -6.41
N GLY A 14 -10.78 -5.93 -6.99
CA GLY A 14 -11.07 -6.13 -8.42
C GLY A 14 -11.25 -7.61 -8.77
N ASN A 15 -11.30 -7.94 -10.06
CA ASN A 15 -11.34 -9.33 -10.54
C ASN A 15 -9.94 -9.96 -10.52
N ASN A 16 -9.42 -10.23 -9.32
CA ASN A 16 -8.07 -10.72 -9.08
C ASN A 16 -8.04 -11.72 -7.91
N PRO A 17 -6.95 -12.49 -7.74
CA PRO A 17 -6.91 -13.56 -6.74
C PRO A 17 -6.73 -13.08 -5.30
N PHE A 18 -6.78 -11.78 -5.03
CA PHE A 18 -6.52 -11.23 -3.70
C PHE A 18 -7.77 -11.29 -2.82
N PRO A 19 -7.63 -11.62 -1.52
CA PRO A 19 -8.76 -11.79 -0.59
C PRO A 19 -9.29 -10.45 -0.06
N ILE A 20 -9.32 -9.42 -0.90
CA ILE A 20 -9.86 -8.10 -0.58
C ILE A 20 -11.03 -7.85 -1.51
N THR A 21 -12.21 -7.62 -0.95
CA THR A 21 -13.46 -7.44 -1.69
C THR A 21 -13.97 -6.01 -1.57
N ASN A 22 -14.85 -5.65 -2.51
CA ASN A 22 -15.59 -4.40 -2.43
C ASN A 22 -16.48 -4.37 -1.17
N LEU A 23 -16.66 -3.19 -0.59
CA LEU A 23 -17.49 -2.97 0.60
C LEU A 23 -18.94 -3.41 0.39
N ALA A 24 -19.51 -3.12 -0.79
CA ALA A 24 -20.82 -3.60 -1.23
C ALA A 24 -20.92 -3.56 -2.76
N ALA A 25 -21.99 -4.13 -3.33
CA ALA A 25 -22.20 -4.19 -4.78
C ALA A 25 -22.09 -2.82 -5.48
N ASN A 26 -22.59 -1.76 -4.86
CA ASN A 26 -22.55 -0.39 -5.41
C ASN A 26 -21.48 0.51 -4.76
N LEU A 27 -20.63 -0.06 -3.88
CA LEU A 27 -19.57 0.64 -3.15
C LEU A 27 -18.23 -0.09 -3.38
N PRO A 28 -17.59 0.14 -4.54
CA PRO A 28 -16.30 -0.46 -4.83
C PRO A 28 -15.21 0.05 -3.87
N GLY A 29 -14.19 -0.74 -3.59
CA GLY A 29 -13.13 -0.36 -2.64
C GLY A 29 -13.30 -0.94 -1.24
N VAL A 30 -12.33 -0.60 -0.39
CA VAL A 30 -12.34 -0.88 1.04
C VAL A 30 -12.45 0.41 1.81
N ALA A 31 -13.11 0.36 2.97
CA ALA A 31 -13.10 1.46 3.92
C ALA A 31 -11.68 1.70 4.45
N ARG A 32 -11.28 2.97 4.53
CA ARG A 32 -10.02 3.42 5.11
C ARG A 32 -10.22 4.76 5.82
N PRO A 33 -9.40 5.11 6.81
CA PRO A 33 -9.36 6.46 7.36
C PRO A 33 -8.82 7.44 6.32
N GLY A 34 -9.12 8.74 6.48
CA GLY A 34 -8.64 9.80 5.61
C GLY A 34 -9.77 10.58 4.92
N ASN A 35 -9.55 11.87 4.68
CA ASN A 35 -10.42 12.76 3.91
C ASN A 35 -9.62 14.04 3.56
N TYR A 36 -10.31 15.13 3.22
CA TYR A 36 -9.77 16.48 3.16
C TYR A 36 -9.29 16.99 4.52
N GLU A 37 -8.21 17.77 4.52
CA GLU A 37 -7.64 18.45 5.70
C GLU A 37 -7.27 17.52 6.89
N VAL A 38 -6.84 16.29 6.60
CA VAL A 38 -6.28 15.38 7.61
C VAL A 38 -4.87 14.93 7.23
N VAL A 39 -4.10 14.49 8.22
CA VAL A 39 -2.71 14.02 8.02
C VAL A 39 -2.64 12.81 7.09
N ASP A 40 -3.63 11.91 7.19
CA ASP A 40 -3.72 10.74 6.32
C ASP A 40 -4.65 11.01 5.14
N ASP A 41 -4.19 11.88 4.23
CA ASP A 41 -4.97 12.34 3.09
C ASP A 41 -5.39 11.19 2.15
N SER A 42 -6.59 11.34 1.61
CA SER A 42 -7.23 10.41 0.66
C SER A 42 -7.72 11.10 -0.61
N ASP A 43 -7.47 12.41 -0.75
CA ASP A 43 -7.70 13.26 -1.92
C ASP A 43 -9.06 12.97 -2.58
N VAL A 44 -10.10 13.15 -1.77
CA VAL A 44 -11.49 12.98 -2.19
C VAL A 44 -12.11 14.34 -2.48
N SER A 45 -13.15 14.37 -3.31
CA SER A 45 -13.86 15.62 -3.60
C SER A 45 -14.63 16.12 -2.38
N VAL A 46 -14.26 17.29 -1.86
CA VAL A 46 -14.99 17.97 -0.75
C VAL A 46 -16.41 18.39 -1.10
N ARG A 47 -16.74 18.41 -2.40
CA ARG A 47 -18.09 18.74 -2.90
C ARG A 47 -18.83 17.53 -3.43
N ALA A 48 -18.33 16.31 -3.18
CA ALA A 48 -19.00 15.09 -3.59
C ALA A 48 -20.43 15.03 -3.04
N ASN A 49 -21.37 14.67 -3.92
CA ASN A 49 -22.79 14.53 -3.60
C ASN A 49 -23.40 13.26 -4.23
N THR A 50 -22.55 12.30 -4.62
CA THR A 50 -22.96 11.03 -5.21
C THR A 50 -22.51 9.88 -4.34
N LEU A 51 -23.13 8.70 -4.51
CA LEU A 51 -22.80 7.48 -3.76
C LEU A 51 -21.31 7.17 -3.75
N ASN A 52 -20.62 7.40 -4.87
CA ASN A 52 -19.21 7.12 -5.07
C ASN A 52 -18.33 8.37 -5.16
N GLY A 53 -18.85 9.55 -4.78
CA GLY A 53 -18.11 10.81 -4.88
C GLY A 53 -16.98 10.95 -3.86
N PHE A 54 -17.08 10.25 -2.73
CA PHE A 54 -16.08 10.25 -1.64
C PHE A 54 -15.07 9.10 -1.75
N MET A 55 -14.94 8.52 -2.93
CA MET A 55 -14.01 7.45 -3.19
C MET A 55 -12.57 7.96 -3.18
N PHE A 56 -11.66 7.17 -2.58
CA PHE A 56 -10.22 7.43 -2.61
C PHE A 56 -9.73 7.79 -4.02
N GLY A 57 -9.14 8.98 -4.15
CA GLY A 57 -8.58 9.47 -5.41
C GLY A 57 -7.06 9.28 -5.46
N SER A 58 -6.36 9.80 -4.46
CA SER A 58 -4.91 9.72 -4.33
C SER A 58 -4.48 9.79 -2.86
N GLY A 59 -3.21 9.53 -2.56
CA GLY A 59 -2.70 9.57 -1.19
C GLY A 59 -1.25 9.08 -1.06
N PRO A 60 -0.79 8.82 0.17
CA PRO A 60 0.61 8.49 0.43
C PRO A 60 1.10 7.22 -0.27
N VAL A 61 2.01 7.38 -1.24
CA VAL A 61 2.68 6.27 -1.95
C VAL A 61 3.75 5.57 -1.10
N ARG A 62 4.15 6.20 0.01
CA ARG A 62 5.02 5.66 1.05
C ARG A 62 4.77 6.43 2.34
N ARG A 63 4.66 5.72 3.46
CA ARG A 63 4.78 6.33 4.80
C ARG A 63 6.08 5.87 5.43
N PHE A 64 6.80 6.76 6.10
CA PHE A 64 8.11 6.49 6.68
C PHE A 64 8.30 7.31 7.96
N VAL A 65 8.92 6.70 8.97
CA VAL A 65 9.41 7.38 10.16
C VAL A 65 10.76 6.79 10.54
N GLY A 66 11.71 7.64 10.92
CA GLY A 66 13.06 7.24 11.29
C GLY A 66 13.55 7.99 12.51
N SER A 67 14.28 7.30 13.36
CA SER A 67 15.05 7.87 14.46
C SER A 67 16.54 7.82 14.09
N MET A 68 17.20 8.97 14.17
CA MET A 68 18.61 9.16 13.81
C MET A 68 19.55 8.73 14.95
N THR A 69 19.30 7.55 15.52
CA THR A 69 20.20 6.90 16.48
C THR A 69 21.36 6.21 15.75
N THR A 70 22.34 5.72 16.52
CA THR A 70 23.39 4.84 16.00
C THR A 70 23.23 3.45 16.64
N PRO A 71 22.77 2.43 15.89
CA PRO A 71 22.36 2.46 14.47
C PRO A 71 21.01 3.17 14.25
N ILE A 72 20.75 3.60 13.01
CA ILE A 72 19.47 4.21 12.61
C ILE A 72 18.36 3.17 12.78
N THR A 73 17.23 3.59 13.33
CA THR A 73 16.02 2.76 13.40
C THR A 73 14.92 3.41 12.58
N ALA A 74 14.25 2.66 11.71
CA ALA A 74 13.23 3.21 10.85
C ALA A 74 12.10 2.21 10.56
N GLN A 75 10.93 2.77 10.26
CA GLN A 75 9.72 2.06 9.91
C GLN A 75 9.17 2.62 8.60
N GLN A 76 8.59 1.77 7.77
CA GLN A 76 7.98 2.18 6.50
C GLN A 76 6.79 1.32 6.13
N ILE A 77 5.98 1.79 5.18
CA ILE A 77 4.94 1.00 4.53
C ILE A 77 4.58 1.57 3.14
N TYR A 78 4.16 0.71 2.21
CA TYR A 78 3.66 1.06 0.88
C TYR A 78 2.17 0.68 0.73
N PRO A 79 1.37 1.41 -0.08
CA PRO A 79 -0.06 1.13 -0.34
C PRO A 79 -0.32 -0.11 -1.22
N GLY A 80 0.62 -1.05 -1.28
CA GLY A 80 0.60 -2.22 -2.14
C GLY A 80 1.67 -3.20 -1.68
N GLY A 81 2.72 -3.37 -2.46
CA GLY A 81 3.82 -4.26 -2.14
C GLY A 81 5.09 -3.87 -2.89
N GLN A 82 6.07 -4.77 -2.93
CA GLN A 82 7.36 -4.51 -3.60
C GLN A 82 7.43 -5.07 -5.02
N SER A 83 6.37 -5.74 -5.48
CA SER A 83 6.28 -6.26 -6.85
C SER A 83 5.20 -5.52 -7.63
N GLY A 84 5.48 -5.23 -8.90
CA GLY A 84 4.47 -4.78 -9.87
C GLY A 84 3.76 -5.93 -10.58
N SER A 85 4.12 -7.19 -10.31
CA SER A 85 3.48 -8.36 -10.94
C SER A 85 2.28 -8.82 -10.14
N LEU A 86 1.10 -8.90 -10.76
CA LEU A 86 -0.12 -9.43 -10.16
C LEU A 86 0.00 -10.89 -9.70
N LEU A 87 0.92 -11.65 -10.31
CA LEU A 87 1.18 -13.04 -9.95
C LEU A 87 2.10 -13.16 -8.73
N SER A 88 2.70 -12.05 -8.28
CA SER A 88 3.56 -12.06 -7.12
C SER A 88 2.74 -11.96 -5.83
N PRO A 89 3.01 -12.79 -4.81
CA PRO A 89 2.45 -12.57 -3.48
C PRO A 89 2.91 -11.22 -2.88
N ALA A 90 3.96 -10.61 -3.44
CA ALA A 90 4.46 -9.30 -3.03
C ALA A 90 3.77 -8.11 -3.75
N TYR A 91 2.68 -8.31 -4.49
CA TYR A 91 1.93 -7.23 -5.17
C TYR A 91 1.18 -6.31 -4.19
N ILE A 92 0.43 -6.90 -3.25
CA ILE A 92 -0.33 -6.18 -2.21
C ILE A 92 0.07 -6.56 -0.77
N SER A 93 1.26 -7.15 -0.60
CA SER A 93 1.68 -7.73 0.70
C SER A 93 1.73 -6.77 1.87
N GLN A 94 1.77 -5.45 1.61
CA GLN A 94 1.81 -4.40 2.62
C GLN A 94 0.46 -3.68 2.77
N LEU A 95 -0.47 -3.86 1.83
CA LEU A 95 -1.76 -3.17 1.80
C LEU A 95 -2.58 -3.36 3.09
N PRO A 96 -2.71 -4.57 3.69
CA PRO A 96 -3.47 -4.72 4.94
C PRO A 96 -2.94 -3.86 6.10
N ARG A 97 -1.62 -3.72 6.23
CA ARG A 97 -1.00 -2.84 7.24
C ARG A 97 -1.19 -1.37 6.89
N TRP A 98 -1.01 -1.03 5.62
CA TRP A 98 -1.18 0.34 5.15
C TRP A 98 -2.59 0.88 5.40
N LEU A 99 -3.64 0.05 5.21
CA LEU A 99 -5.03 0.43 5.44
C LEU A 99 -5.34 0.83 6.88
N VAL A 100 -4.59 0.30 7.85
CA VAL A 100 -4.76 0.57 9.27
C VAL A 100 -3.63 1.42 9.86
N ASN A 101 -2.90 2.13 8.99
CA ASN A 101 -1.76 2.98 9.38
C ASN A 101 -0.68 2.24 10.18
N ALA A 102 -0.55 0.94 9.97
CA ALA A 102 0.51 0.12 10.55
C ALA A 102 1.74 0.10 9.64
N TYR A 103 2.91 -0.04 10.26
CA TYR A 103 4.20 -0.02 9.59
C TYR A 103 4.89 -1.39 9.65
N LYS A 104 5.96 -1.53 8.88
CA LYS A 104 6.96 -2.60 9.03
C LYS A 104 8.35 -1.97 9.23
N PRO A 105 9.31 -2.71 9.83
CA PRO A 105 10.68 -2.25 9.88
C PRO A 105 11.26 -1.96 8.49
N LEU A 106 11.99 -0.86 8.35
CA LEU A 106 12.92 -0.67 7.23
C LEU A 106 14.22 -1.40 7.59
N VAL A 107 14.56 -2.41 6.80
CA VAL A 107 15.81 -3.16 6.96
C VAL A 107 16.97 -2.29 6.51
N ILE A 108 17.89 -1.98 7.43
CA ILE A 108 19.08 -1.16 7.21
C ILE A 108 20.30 -1.96 7.67
N GLY A 109 21.36 -1.97 6.85
CA GLY A 109 22.60 -2.67 7.15
C GLY A 109 22.65 -4.09 6.59
N ARG A 110 23.87 -4.57 6.35
CA ARG A 110 24.14 -5.85 5.69
C ARG A 110 23.61 -7.03 6.49
N ASP A 111 23.93 -7.11 7.77
CA ASP A 111 23.62 -8.28 8.58
C ASP A 111 22.11 -8.48 8.74
N ALA A 112 21.37 -7.38 8.93
CA ALA A 112 19.91 -7.41 8.95
C ALA A 112 19.30 -7.82 7.60
N ALA A 113 19.90 -7.36 6.48
CA ALA A 113 19.47 -7.75 5.14
C ALA A 113 19.69 -9.25 4.89
N VAL A 114 20.84 -9.79 5.30
CA VAL A 114 21.16 -11.23 5.19
C VAL A 114 20.25 -12.06 6.09
N ALA A 115 19.97 -11.61 7.32
CA ALA A 115 19.11 -12.33 8.25
C ALA A 115 17.64 -12.42 7.79
N GLY A 116 17.16 -11.41 7.06
CA GLY A 116 15.79 -11.35 6.54
C GLY A 116 15.65 -11.75 5.07
N GLU A 117 16.69 -12.32 4.46
CA GLU A 117 16.71 -12.67 3.05
C GLU A 117 15.72 -13.79 2.73
N VAL A 118 14.90 -13.59 1.70
CA VAL A 118 13.95 -14.62 1.19
C VAL A 118 14.36 -15.16 -0.19
N SER A 119 15.27 -14.48 -0.87
CA SER A 119 15.79 -14.87 -2.19
C SER A 119 17.11 -14.16 -2.46
N ARG A 120 18.07 -14.87 -3.06
CA ARG A 120 19.37 -14.33 -3.51
C ARG A 120 19.46 -14.35 -5.02
N LEU A 121 19.93 -13.26 -5.61
CA LEU A 121 20.29 -13.19 -7.03
C LEU A 121 21.77 -12.80 -7.14
N ASN A 122 22.58 -13.68 -7.73
CA ASN A 122 23.98 -13.41 -8.01
C ASN A 122 24.12 -13.03 -9.48
N PHE A 123 24.70 -11.85 -9.73
CA PHE A 123 25.07 -11.43 -11.06
C PHE A 123 26.54 -11.78 -11.29
N THR A 124 26.81 -12.63 -12.27
CA THR A 124 28.17 -12.93 -12.75
C THR A 124 28.37 -12.22 -14.10
N PRO A 125 29.59 -11.76 -14.42
CA PRO A 125 29.91 -11.21 -15.74
C PRO A 125 29.57 -12.16 -16.89
#